data_AF-A0AA87Y7I9-F1
#
_entry.id   AF-A0AA87Y7I9-F1
#
_cell.length_a   1.000
_cell.length_b   1.000
_cell.length_c   1.000
_cell.angle_alpha   90.00
_cell.angle_beta   90.00
_cell.angle_gamma   90.00
#
_symmetry.space_group_name_H-M   'P 1'
#
loop_
_entity.id
_entity.type
_entity.pdbx_description
1 polymer ?
#
loop_
_entity_poly.entity_id
_entity_poly.type
_entity_poly.pdbx_seq_one_letter_code
_entity_poly.pdbx_strand_id
1 'polypeptide(L)'
;MKTPAVVKRYNLALPSEQDLLLSLDRLMKHDQSRQLWSAACRASGVSPPLTMDQFERALMQLKDGKGMASIAAVSMLVRLKSYRTLSAMNDKQG
;
A
#
# COMPACT_ATOMS: atom_id res chain seq x y z
N MET A 1 -5.58 -16.22 -14.85
CA MET A 1 -5.23 -15.00 -14.09
C MET A 1 -6.45 -14.61 -13.25
N LYS A 2 -6.32 -14.53 -11.92
CA LYS A 2 -7.41 -14.05 -11.05
C LYS A 2 -7.57 -12.56 -11.26
N THR A 3 -8.76 -12.11 -11.66
CA THR A 3 -9.11 -10.69 -11.76
C THR A 3 -8.83 -10.03 -10.42
N PRO A 4 -8.05 -8.94 -10.36
CA PRO A 4 -7.81 -8.25 -9.10
C PRO A 4 -9.16 -7.87 -8.49
N ALA A 5 -9.28 -7.94 -7.16
CA ALA A 5 -10.47 -7.43 -6.50
C ALA A 5 -10.61 -5.95 -6.90
N VAL A 6 -11.71 -5.63 -7.59
CA VAL A 6 -12.04 -4.29 -8.03
C VAL A 6 -13.29 -3.89 -7.27
N VAL A 7 -13.30 -2.70 -6.68
CA VAL A 7 -14.57 -2.08 -6.27
C VAL A 7 -15.30 -1.73 -7.56
N LYS A 8 -16.15 -2.65 -8.03
CA LYS A 8 -16.74 -2.64 -9.39
C LYS A 8 -17.41 -1.31 -9.74
N ARG A 9 -18.14 -0.74 -8.78
CA ARG A 9 -18.87 0.53 -8.96
C ARG A 9 -17.98 1.70 -9.35
N TYR A 10 -16.71 1.69 -8.93
CA TYR A 10 -15.77 2.80 -9.15
C TYR A 10 -14.56 2.41 -9.99
N ASN A 11 -14.52 1.17 -10.50
CA ASN A 11 -13.35 0.59 -11.19
C ASN A 11 -12.03 0.80 -10.42
N LEU A 12 -12.08 0.75 -9.08
CA LEU A 12 -10.90 0.96 -8.23
C LEU A 12 -10.18 -0.36 -8.00
N ALA A 13 -8.91 -0.41 -8.43
CA ALA A 13 -8.01 -1.52 -8.13
C ALA A 13 -7.50 -1.45 -6.68
N LEU A 14 -7.15 -2.62 -6.14
CA LEU A 14 -6.45 -2.74 -4.85
C LEU A 14 -5.14 -1.94 -4.88
N PRO A 15 -4.85 -1.10 -3.87
CA PRO A 15 -3.55 -0.43 -3.77
C PRO A 15 -2.41 -1.45 -3.73
N SER A 16 -1.39 -1.20 -4.54
CA SER A 16 -0.27 -2.12 -4.77
C SER A 16 1.06 -1.57 -4.26
N GLU A 17 2.05 -2.47 -4.13
CA GLU A 17 3.44 -2.08 -3.90
C GLU A 17 3.95 -1.11 -4.96
N GLN A 18 3.53 -1.29 -6.22
CA GLN A 18 3.96 -0.41 -7.30
C GLN A 18 3.39 1.02 -7.16
N ASP A 19 2.15 1.18 -6.68
CA ASP A 19 1.59 2.49 -6.35
C ASP A 19 2.41 3.21 -5.26
N LEU A 20 2.91 2.46 -4.27
CA LEU A 20 3.74 2.99 -3.18
C LEU A 20 5.10 3.42 -3.70
N LEU A 21 5.79 2.55 -4.46
CA LEU A 21 7.10 2.86 -5.03
C LEU A 21 7.03 4.07 -5.95
N LEU A 22 6.01 4.18 -6.81
CA LEU A 22 5.79 5.38 -7.63
C LEU A 22 5.61 6.66 -6.79
N SER A 23 4.98 6.55 -5.63
CA SER A 23 4.79 7.67 -4.72
C SER A 23 6.08 8.06 -4.00
N LEU A 24 6.88 7.07 -3.58
CA LEU A 24 8.19 7.29 -2.97
C LEU A 24 9.19 7.86 -3.98
N ASP A 25 9.22 7.35 -5.21
CA ASP A 25 10.14 7.76 -6.28
C ASP A 25 9.93 9.22 -6.71
N ARG A 26 8.74 9.80 -6.45
CA ARG A 26 8.49 11.24 -6.64
C ARG A 26 9.08 12.11 -5.55
N LEU A 27 9.37 11.53 -4.38
CA LEU A 27 9.87 12.23 -3.20
C LEU A 27 11.37 12.00 -2.97
N MET A 28 11.93 10.93 -3.54
CA MET A 28 13.33 10.54 -3.37
C MET A 28 13.85 9.71 -4.55
N LYS A 29 15.14 9.42 -4.58
CA LYS A 29 15.75 8.58 -5.63
C LYS A 29 15.18 7.15 -5.61
N HIS A 30 15.05 6.55 -6.77
CA HIS A 30 14.54 5.17 -6.94
C HIS A 30 15.22 4.14 -6.04
N ASP A 31 16.56 4.17 -5.92
CA ASP A 31 17.30 3.21 -5.09
C ASP A 31 16.98 3.38 -3.60
N GLN A 32 16.84 4.63 -3.15
CA GLN A 32 16.50 4.96 -1.77
C GLN A 32 15.08 4.51 -1.44
N SER A 33 14.13 4.71 -2.35
CA SER A 33 12.75 4.25 -2.26
C SER A 33 12.68 2.73 -2.08
N ARG A 34 13.38 1.97 -2.95
CA ARG A 34 13.45 0.50 -2.85
C ARG A 34 14.12 0.05 -1.56
N GLN A 35 15.18 0.71 -1.13
CA GLN A 35 15.89 0.37 0.10
C GLN A 35 15.01 0.58 1.34
N LEU A 36 14.32 1.71 1.43
CA LEU A 36 13.42 2.01 2.54
C LEU A 36 12.23 1.05 2.58
N TRP A 37 11.63 0.77 1.42
CA TRP A 37 10.55 -0.20 1.35
C TRP A 37 11.02 -1.61 1.75
N SER A 38 12.16 -2.05 1.23
CA SER A 38 12.74 -3.34 1.60
C SER A 38 13.06 -3.43 3.09
N ALA A 39 13.52 -2.33 3.70
CA ALA A 39 13.77 -2.27 5.14
C ALA A 39 12.46 -2.37 5.94
N ALA A 40 11.39 -1.68 5.51
CA ALA A 40 10.08 -1.76 6.14
C ALA A 40 9.46 -3.16 6.04
N CYS A 41 9.59 -3.84 4.89
CA CYS A 41 9.16 -5.22 4.71
C CYS A 41 9.91 -6.18 5.66
N ARG A 42 11.24 -6.05 5.76
CA ARG A 42 12.03 -6.85 6.70
C ARG A 42 11.64 -6.60 8.16
N ALA A 43 11.48 -5.34 8.55
CA ALA A 43 11.08 -4.96 9.90
C ALA A 43 9.68 -5.46 10.29
N SER A 44 8.78 -5.59 9.31
CA SER A 44 7.43 -6.16 9.51
C SER A 44 7.36 -7.68 9.35
N GLY A 45 8.48 -8.35 9.02
CA GLY A 45 8.53 -9.79 8.82
C GLY A 45 7.71 -10.27 7.62
N VAL A 46 7.63 -9.47 6.55
CA VAL A 46 6.85 -9.81 5.35
C VAL A 46 7.73 -9.87 4.10
N SER A 47 7.33 -10.70 3.13
CA SER A 47 8.01 -10.87 1.84
C SER A 47 6.98 -10.89 0.70
N PRO A 48 7.25 -10.23 -0.44
CA PRO A 48 6.36 -10.28 -1.59
C PRO A 48 6.14 -11.72 -2.12
N PRO A 49 4.98 -12.02 -2.73
CA PRO A 49 3.83 -11.14 -2.91
C PRO A 49 3.07 -10.92 -1.59
N LEU A 50 2.73 -9.67 -1.28
CA LEU A 50 2.08 -9.29 -0.02
C LEU A 50 0.56 -9.42 -0.11
N THR A 51 -0.05 -10.03 0.91
CA THR A 51 -1.49 -9.86 1.17
C THR A 51 -1.79 -8.43 1.60
N MET A 52 -3.06 -8.03 1.56
CA MET A 52 -3.49 -6.68 1.98
C MET A 52 -3.05 -6.34 3.40
N ASP A 53 -3.16 -7.31 4.32
CA ASP A 53 -2.78 -7.13 5.72
C ASP A 53 -1.26 -7.12 5.90
N GLN A 54 -0.52 -7.87 5.10
CA GLN A 54 0.95 -7.79 5.05
C GLN A 54 1.41 -6.42 4.52
N PHE A 55 0.74 -5.91 3.48
CA PHE A 55 1.04 -4.60 2.92
C PHE A 55 0.76 -3.47 3.93
N GLU A 56 -0.36 -3.52 4.63
CA GLU A 56 -0.67 -2.57 5.71
C GLU A 56 0.39 -2.57 6.82
N ARG A 57 0.81 -3.76 7.28
CA ARG A 57 1.84 -3.87 8.33
C ARG A 57 3.17 -3.29 7.88
N ALA A 58 3.58 -3.52 6.63
CA ALA A 58 4.79 -2.92 6.09
C ALA A 58 4.68 -1.39 5.94
N LEU A 59 3.51 -0.87 5.56
CA LEU A 59 3.25 0.57 5.52
C LEU A 59 3.31 1.21 6.92
N MET A 60 2.81 0.54 7.95
CA MET A 60 2.93 1.00 9.34
C MET A 60 4.40 1.10 9.77
N GLN A 61 5.24 0.10 9.43
CA GLN A 61 6.68 0.19 9.68
C GLN A 61 7.35 1.34 8.91
N LEU A 62 6.98 1.53 7.63
CA LEU A 62 7.52 2.62 6.83
C LEU A 62 7.13 4.00 7.39
N LYS A 63 5.89 4.12 7.91
CA LYS A 63 5.39 5.33 8.55
C LYS A 63 6.23 5.73 9.77
N ASP A 64 6.66 4.75 10.56
CA ASP A 64 7.43 4.98 11.79
C ASP A 64 8.86 5.47 11.51
N GLY A 65 9.36 5.28 10.28
CA GLY A 65 10.68 5.74 9.82
C GLY A 65 10.86 7.28 9.73
N LYS A 66 9.80 8.07 9.95
CA LYS A 66 9.76 9.55 9.84
C LYS A 66 10.16 10.08 8.44
N GLY A 67 10.06 11.40 8.24
CA GLY A 67 10.44 12.06 6.98
C GLY A 67 9.47 11.81 5.80
N MET A 68 9.94 12.04 4.57
CA MET A 68 9.12 11.97 3.35
C MET A 68 8.50 10.58 3.11
N ALA A 69 9.21 9.51 3.50
CA ALA A 69 8.68 8.15 3.42
C ALA A 69 7.42 7.95 4.27
N SER A 70 7.35 8.63 5.42
CA SER A 70 6.18 8.60 6.30
C SER A 70 4.95 9.24 5.64
N ILE A 71 5.14 10.30 4.86
CA ILE A 71 4.05 10.95 4.10
C ILE A 71 3.48 9.99 3.05
N ALA A 72 4.35 9.35 2.27
CA ALA A 72 3.93 8.36 1.28
C ALA A 72 3.21 7.17 1.95
N ALA A 73 3.73 6.68 3.09
CA ALA A 73 3.12 5.60 3.85
C ALA A 73 1.72 5.98 4.37
N VAL A 74 1.56 7.17 4.98
CA VAL A 74 0.27 7.67 5.48
C VAL A 74 -0.75 7.81 4.34
N SER A 75 -0.34 8.40 3.22
CA SER A 75 -1.20 8.52 2.03
C SER A 75 -1.68 7.14 1.54
N MET A 76 -0.77 6.16 1.50
CA MET A 76 -1.12 4.80 1.08
C MET A 76 -2.03 4.09 2.09
N LEU A 77 -1.82 4.28 3.40
CA LEU A 77 -2.70 3.76 4.45
C LEU A 77 -4.12 4.33 4.33
N VAL A 78 -4.26 5.64 4.04
CA VAL A 78 -5.57 6.25 3.78
C VAL A 78 -6.22 5.60 2.55
N ARG A 79 -5.47 5.42 1.45
CA ARG A 79 -5.98 4.75 0.24
C ARG A 79 -6.43 3.32 0.52
N LEU A 80 -5.67 2.56 1.31
CA LEU A 80 -5.99 1.19 1.71
C LEU A 80 -7.27 1.12 2.56
N LYS A 81 -7.38 2.00 3.55
CA LYS A 81 -8.57 2.10 4.41
C LYS A 81 -9.81 2.47 3.60
N SER A 82 -9.71 3.47 2.73
CA SER A 82 -10.79 3.86 1.82
C SER A 82 -11.22 2.73 0.90
N TYR A 83 -10.24 1.99 0.33
CA TYR A 83 -10.53 0.81 -0.49
C TYR A 83 -11.32 -0.26 0.29
N ARG A 84 -10.89 -0.61 1.51
CA ARG A 84 -11.61 -1.59 2.36
C ARG A 84 -13.02 -1.14 2.68
N THR A 85 -13.22 0.13 3.03
CA THR A 85 -14.55 0.70 3.28
C THR A 85 -15.44 0.58 2.04
N LEU A 86 -14.95 1.00 0.88
CA LEU A 86 -15.71 0.94 -0.37
C LEU A 86 -15.99 -0.49 -0.81
N SER A 87 -15.05 -1.42 -0.64
CA SER A 87 -15.25 -2.84 -0.92
C SER A 87 -16.36 -3.43 -0.04
N ALA A 88 -16.32 -3.17 1.27
CA ALA A 88 -17.34 -3.65 2.20
C ALA A 88 -18.73 -3.05 1.93
N MET A 89 -18.80 -1.80 1.46
CA MET A 89 -20.07 -1.19 1.03
C MET A 89 -20.60 -1.82 -0.25
N ASN A 90 -19.73 -2.17 -1.19
CA ASN A 90 -20.09 -2.80 -2.45
C ASN A 90 -20.63 -4.22 -2.24
N ASP A 91 -20.07 -4.97 -1.28
CA ASP A 91 -20.51 -6.34 -0.97
C ASP A 91 -21.85 -6.40 -0.21
N LYS A 92 -22.28 -5.30 0.42
CA LYS A 92 -23.58 -5.21 1.12
C LYS A 92 -24.74 -4.78 0.21
N GLN A 93 -24.44 -4.33 -1.01
CA GLN A 93 -25.42 -3.80 -1.98
C GLN A 93 -25.61 -4.70 -3.21
N GLY A 94 -24.90 -5.84 -3.28
CA GLY A 94 -25.07 -6.88 -4.31
C GLY A 94 -25.63 -8.15 -3.69
#